data_AF-A0AA50LSM9-F1
#
_entry.id   AF-A0AA50LSM9-F1
#
_cell.length_a   1.000
_cell.length_b   1.000
_cell.length_c   1.000
_cell.angle_alpha   90.00
_cell.angle_beta   90.00
_cell.angle_gamma   90.00
#
_symmetry.space_group_name_H-M   'P 1'
#
loop_
_entity.id
_entity.type
_entity.pdbx_description
1 polymer ?
#
loop_
_entity_poly.entity_id
_entity_poly.type
_entity_poly.pdbx_seq_one_letter_code
_entity_poly.pdbx_strand_id
1 'polypeptide(L)'
;LTYAHHALINGNRKSCLIGFIVTLALAVTFTGFQALEYIEAPFTISDGAFGSTFFFSTGFHGIHVIIGTIFLIVALARIISYQLTDHHHLGFEAAALYWHFVDVVWLFL
;
A
#
# COMPACT_ATOMS: atom_id res chain seq x y z
N LEU A 1 6.38 -5.50 -4.56
CA LEU A 1 6.37 -4.30 -5.42
C LEU A 1 7.64 -4.15 -6.28
N THR A 2 8.82 -3.97 -5.69
CA THR A 2 10.09 -3.78 -6.43
C THR A 2 10.39 -4.91 -7.44
N TYR A 3 10.17 -6.16 -7.02
CA TYR A 3 10.25 -7.32 -7.93
C TYR A 3 9.32 -7.19 -9.14
N ALA A 4 8.08 -6.74 -8.92
CA ALA A 4 7.11 -6.56 -9.99
C ALA A 4 7.54 -5.44 -10.96
N HIS A 5 8.16 -4.38 -10.46
CA HIS A 5 8.70 -3.30 -11.28
C HIS A 5 9.81 -3.79 -12.21
N HIS A 6 10.79 -4.50 -11.66
CA HIS A 6 11.85 -5.10 -12.48
C HIS A 6 11.30 -6.14 -13.48
N ALA A 7 10.29 -6.92 -13.09
CA ALA A 7 9.62 -7.83 -14.01
C ALA A 7 8.89 -7.10 -15.15
N LEU A 8 8.30 -5.93 -14.90
CA LEU A 8 7.67 -5.09 -15.92
C LEU A 8 8.71 -4.57 -16.93
N ILE A 9 9.83 -4.03 -16.44
CA ILE A 9 10.93 -3.51 -17.28
C ILE A 9 11.53 -4.63 -18.14
N ASN A 10 11.63 -5.85 -17.59
CA ASN A 10 12.13 -7.02 -18.31
C ASN A 10 11.09 -7.68 -19.24
N GLY A 11 9.90 -7.08 -19.42
CA GLY A 11 8.83 -7.62 -20.25
C GLY A 11 8.16 -8.89 -19.70
N ASN A 12 8.49 -9.32 -18.47
CA ASN A 12 7.94 -10.51 -17.84
C ASN A 12 6.62 -10.20 -17.13
N ARG A 13 5.54 -10.15 -17.92
CA ARG A 13 4.18 -9.84 -17.45
C ARG A 13 3.69 -10.77 -16.35
N LYS A 14 3.90 -12.09 -16.48
CA LYS A 14 3.42 -13.08 -15.50
C LYS A 14 4.02 -12.80 -14.12
N SER A 15 5.31 -12.55 -14.07
CA SER A 15 6.02 -12.25 -12.82
C SER A 15 5.61 -10.90 -12.25
N CYS A 16 5.39 -9.89 -13.11
CA CYS A 16 4.86 -8.59 -12.69
C CYS A 16 3.48 -8.71 -12.04
N LEU A 17 2.55 -9.44 -12.66
CA LEU A 17 1.21 -9.68 -12.12
C LEU A 17 1.26 -10.43 -10.79
N ILE A 18 2.06 -11.50 -10.69
CA ILE A 18 2.21 -12.25 -9.43
C ILE A 18 2.75 -11.34 -8.32
N GLY A 19 3.78 -10.54 -8.62
CA GLY A 19 4.34 -9.60 -7.65
C GLY A 19 3.35 -8.53 -7.18
N PHE A 20 2.46 -8.05 -8.06
CA PHE A 20 1.37 -7.13 -7.68
C PHE A 20 0.33 -7.79 -6.80
N ILE A 21 -0.13 -8.98 -7.17
CA ILE A 21 -1.14 -9.71 -6.40
C ILE A 21 -0.63 -9.98 -4.98
N VAL A 22 0.64 -10.39 -4.84
CA VAL A 22 1.26 -10.58 -3.52
C VAL A 22 1.32 -9.26 -2.74
N THR A 23 1.70 -8.15 -3.38
CA THR A 23 1.77 -6.84 -2.73
C THR A 23 0.39 -6.39 -2.24
N LEU A 24 -0.65 -6.55 -3.07
CA LEU A 24 -2.03 -6.22 -2.69
C LEU A 24 -2.58 -7.12 -1.57
N ALA A 25 -2.25 -8.41 -1.59
CA ALA A 25 -2.62 -9.32 -0.52
C ALA A 25 -2.04 -8.85 0.82
N LEU A 26 -0.74 -8.51 0.85
CA LEU A 26 -0.07 -7.99 2.04
C LEU A 26 -0.67 -6.65 2.50
N ALA A 27 -0.99 -5.74 1.58
CA ALA A 27 -1.63 -4.46 1.88
C ALA A 27 -2.99 -4.61 2.58
N VAL A 28 -3.83 -5.53 2.07
CA VAL A 28 -5.14 -5.83 2.66
C VAL A 28 -4.98 -6.51 4.01
N THR A 29 -4.03 -7.45 4.14
CA THR A 29 -3.73 -8.09 5.42
C THR A 29 -3.28 -7.08 6.47
N PHE A 30 -2.39 -6.15 6.12
CA PHE A 30 -1.95 -5.08 7.01
C PHE A 30 -3.14 -4.23 7.50
N THR A 31 -4.02 -3.81 6.59
CA THR A 31 -5.21 -3.02 6.95
C THR A 31 -6.16 -3.81 7.86
N GLY A 32 -6.30 -5.12 7.63
CA GLY A 32 -7.06 -6.02 8.50
C GLY A 32 -6.48 -6.13 9.90
N PHE A 33 -5.15 -6.26 10.02
CA PHE A 33 -4.49 -6.26 11.31
C PHE A 33 -4.60 -4.92 12.04
N GLN A 34 -4.54 -3.80 11.32
CA GLN A 34 -4.76 -2.48 11.91
C GLN A 34 -6.18 -2.33 12.47
N ALA A 35 -7.18 -2.85 11.77
CA ALA A 35 -8.55 -2.85 12.26
C ALA A 35 -8.71 -3.72 13.53
N LEU A 36 -8.05 -4.88 13.57
CA LEU A 36 -8.04 -5.73 14.77
C LEU A 36 -7.35 -5.05 15.95
N GLU A 37 -6.21 -4.37 15.72
CA GLU A 37 -5.53 -3.59 16.76
C GLU A 37 -6.46 -2.54 17.36
N TYR A 38 -7.26 -1.84 16.53
CA TYR A 38 -8.18 -0.81 17.02
C TYR A 38 -9.38 -1.37 17.80
N ILE A 39 -9.83 -2.59 17.48
CA ILE A 39 -10.94 -3.24 18.18
C ILE A 39 -10.48 -3.78 19.54
N GLU A 40 -9.27 -4.33 19.61
CA GLU A 40 -8.72 -4.95 20.82
C GLU A 40 -8.00 -3.96 21.74
N ALA A 41 -7.73 -2.74 21.28
CA ALA A 41 -7.08 -1.71 22.09
C ALA A 41 -7.90 -1.39 23.36
N PRO A 42 -7.28 -1.38 24.56
CA PRO A 42 -7.98 -1.11 25.82
C PRO A 42 -8.25 0.39 26.05
N PHE A 43 -7.95 1.23 25.06
CA PHE A 43 -8.11 2.68 25.10
C PHE A 43 -8.71 3.17 23.78
N THR A 44 -9.29 4.36 23.84
CA THR A 44 -10.03 5.03 22.78
C THR A 44 -9.38 6.36 22.43
N ILE A 45 -9.83 6.98 21.33
CA ILE A 45 -9.35 8.31 20.93
C ILE A 45 -9.59 9.41 21.99
N SER A 46 -10.60 9.21 22.85
CA SER A 46 -10.94 10.13 23.95
C SER A 46 -10.10 9.93 25.22
N ASP A 47 -9.23 8.91 25.28
CA ASP A 47 -8.44 8.60 26.48
C ASP A 47 -7.16 9.45 26.58
N GLY A 48 -7.38 10.74 26.78
CA GLY A 48 -6.34 11.75 27.00
C GLY A 48 -5.38 11.92 25.81
N ALA A 49 -4.24 12.56 26.08
CA ALA A 49 -3.27 12.89 25.04
C ALA A 49 -2.70 11.65 24.34
N PHE A 50 -2.53 10.53 25.05
CA PHE A 50 -2.01 9.29 24.47
C PHE A 50 -2.99 8.70 23.45
N GLY A 51 -4.24 8.44 23.85
CA GLY A 51 -5.25 7.89 22.94
C GLY A 51 -5.47 8.79 21.72
N SER A 52 -5.58 10.11 21.93
CA SER A 52 -5.73 11.06 20.83
C SER A 52 -4.56 11.06 19.84
N THR A 53 -3.31 11.04 20.33
CA THR A 53 -2.13 11.06 19.44
C THR A 53 -1.90 9.73 18.73
N PHE A 54 -2.16 8.61 19.40
CA PHE A 54 -2.10 7.28 18.82
C PHE A 54 -3.07 7.17 17.63
N PHE A 55 -4.38 7.28 17.87
CA PHE A 55 -5.40 7.09 16.83
C PHE A 55 -5.34 8.14 15.72
N PHE A 56 -4.90 9.37 16.01
CA PHE A 56 -4.68 10.36 14.96
C PHE A 56 -3.53 9.96 14.04
N SER A 57 -2.37 9.61 14.60
CA SER A 57 -1.15 9.34 13.81
C SER A 57 -1.29 8.03 13.04
N THR A 58 -1.69 6.95 13.71
CA THR A 58 -1.89 5.63 13.07
C THR A 58 -3.11 5.64 12.14
N GLY A 59 -4.18 6.37 12.49
CA GLY A 59 -5.36 6.53 11.64
C GLY A 59 -5.07 7.31 10.36
N PHE A 60 -4.32 8.40 10.46
CA PHE A 60 -3.88 9.17 9.29
C PHE A 60 -3.00 8.33 8.38
N HIS A 61 -2.05 7.60 8.96
CA HIS A 61 -1.25 6.63 8.21
C HIS A 61 -2.12 5.55 7.55
N GLY A 62 -3.08 4.98 8.27
CA GLY A 62 -4.03 3.98 7.74
C GLY A 62 -4.84 4.49 6.54
N ILE A 63 -5.25 5.75 6.54
CA ILE A 63 -5.88 6.39 5.37
C ILE A 63 -4.91 6.39 4.17
N HIS A 64 -3.63 6.71 4.38
CA HIS A 64 -2.62 6.69 3.31
C HIS A 64 -2.37 5.28 2.78
N VAL A 65 -2.37 4.26 3.65
CA VAL A 65 -2.29 2.85 3.23
C VAL A 65 -3.48 2.48 2.32
N ILE A 66 -4.70 2.92 2.66
CA ILE A 66 -5.89 2.68 1.83
C ILE A 66 -5.76 3.37 0.46
N ILE A 67 -5.36 4.64 0.44
CA ILE A 67 -5.13 5.39 -0.81
C ILE A 67 -4.06 4.70 -1.67
N GLY A 68 -2.95 4.30 -1.05
CA GLY A 68 -1.88 3.57 -1.72
C GLY A 68 -2.36 2.24 -2.29
N THR A 69 -3.23 1.54 -1.55
CA THR A 69 -3.80 0.26 -2.00
C THR A 69 -4.67 0.47 -3.22
N ILE A 70 -5.49 1.53 -3.24
CA ILE A 70 -6.29 1.91 -4.41
C ILE A 70 -5.38 2.23 -5.60
N PHE A 71 -4.28 2.98 -5.40
CA PHE A 71 -3.32 3.26 -6.46
C PHE A 71 -2.69 1.98 -7.03
N LEU A 72 -2.34 1.02 -6.19
CA LEU A 72 -1.82 -0.28 -6.62
C LEU A 72 -2.88 -1.11 -7.37
N ILE A 73 -4.15 -1.08 -6.94
CA ILE A 73 -5.26 -1.74 -7.65
C ILE A 73 -5.44 -1.14 -9.04
N VAL A 74 -5.44 0.19 -9.15
CA VAL A 74 -5.55 0.89 -10.44
C VAL A 74 -4.35 0.56 -11.33
N ALA A 75 -3.13 0.56 -10.78
CA ALA A 75 -1.94 0.15 -11.52
C ALA A 75 -2.06 -1.29 -12.03
N LEU A 76 -2.50 -2.24 -11.18
CA LEU A 76 -2.73 -3.63 -11.58
C LEU A 76 -3.78 -3.74 -12.69
N ALA A 77 -4.90 -3.04 -12.58
CA ALA A 77 -5.94 -3.02 -13.60
C ALA A 77 -5.38 -2.53 -14.95
N ARG A 78 -4.55 -1.48 -14.94
CA ARG A 78 -3.88 -0.97 -16.15
C ARG A 78 -2.87 -1.97 -16.73
N ILE A 79 -2.14 -2.72 -15.88
CA ILE A 79 -1.26 -3.80 -16.35
C ILE A 79 -2.13 -4.86 -17.06
N ILE A 80 -3.22 -5.30 -16.44
CA ILE A 80 -4.14 -6.31 -16.98
C ILE A 80 -4.73 -5.85 -18.32
N SER A 81 -5.12 -4.58 -18.45
CA SER A 81 -5.65 -3.99 -19.69
C SER A 81 -4.60 -3.66 -20.76
N TYR A 82 -3.33 -4.06 -20.59
CA TYR A 82 -2.25 -3.80 -21.56
C TYR A 82 -1.98 -2.31 -21.82
N GLN A 83 -2.23 -1.44 -20.84
CA GLN A 83 -2.06 0.01 -20.99
C GLN A 83 -0.67 0.51 -20.57
N LEU A 84 0.15 -0.36 -20.00
CA LEU A 84 1.50 -0.04 -19.53
C LEU A 84 2.51 -0.73 -20.44
N THR A 85 3.54 0.00 -20.86
CA THR A 85 4.66 -0.55 -21.61
C THR A 85 5.91 -0.60 -20.73
N ASP A 86 6.88 -1.38 -21.15
CA ASP A 86 8.23 -1.46 -20.58
C ASP A 86 8.96 -0.11 -20.52
N HIS A 87 8.65 0.80 -21.45
CA HIS A 87 9.25 2.13 -21.51
C HIS A 87 8.38 3.27 -20.97
N HIS A 88 7.05 3.05 -20.84
CA HIS A 88 6.11 4.07 -20.41
C HIS A 88 5.15 3.53 -19.35
N HIS A 89 5.56 3.68 -18.08
CA HIS A 89 4.81 3.22 -16.92
C HIS A 89 4.86 4.21 -15.74
N LEU A 90 4.85 5.52 -16.01
CA LEU A 90 4.93 6.57 -14.98
C LEU A 90 3.88 6.43 -13.87
N GLY A 91 2.63 6.08 -14.22
CA GLY A 91 1.57 5.89 -13.23
C GLY A 91 1.83 4.72 -12.28
N PHE A 92 2.54 3.70 -12.74
CA PHE A 92 3.03 2.61 -11.91
C PHE A 92 4.14 3.09 -10.98
N GLU A 93 5.11 3.85 -11.49
CA GLU A 93 6.23 4.35 -10.69
C GLU A 93 5.74 5.29 -9.59
N ALA A 94 4.77 6.17 -9.90
CA ALA A 94 4.13 7.03 -8.92
C ALA A 94 3.43 6.22 -7.81
N ALA A 95 2.68 5.18 -8.17
CA ALA A 95 2.06 4.29 -7.19
C ALA A 95 3.11 3.55 -6.34
N ALA A 96 4.22 3.13 -6.95
CA ALA A 96 5.28 2.42 -6.25
C ALA A 96 6.05 3.32 -5.28
N LEU A 97 6.38 4.55 -5.69
CA LEU A 97 6.99 5.57 -4.84
C LEU A 97 6.07 5.94 -3.67
N TYR A 98 4.77 6.11 -3.93
CA TYR A 98 3.79 6.37 -2.88
C TYR A 98 3.72 5.21 -1.87
N TRP A 99 3.75 3.96 -2.35
CA TRP A 99 3.76 2.80 -1.47
C TRP A 99 5.01 2.74 -0.58
N HIS A 100 6.19 3.00 -1.15
CA HIS A 100 7.43 3.08 -0.37
C HIS A 100 7.45 4.25 0.63
N PHE A 101 6.82 5.38 0.30
CA PHE A 101 6.62 6.47 1.24
C PHE A 101 5.79 6.01 2.46
N VAL A 102 4.69 5.31 2.21
CA VAL A 102 3.85 4.74 3.27
C VAL A 102 4.67 3.76 4.12
N ASP A 103 5.42 2.84 3.51
CA ASP A 103 6.28 1.89 4.24
C ASP A 103 7.26 2.61 5.18
N VAL A 104 7.91 3.68 4.72
CA VAL A 104 8.88 4.44 5.53
C VAL A 104 8.18 5.14 6.69
N VAL A 105 7.03 5.79 6.46
CA VAL A 105 6.28 6.46 7.53
C VAL A 105 5.87 5.48 8.62
N TRP A 106 5.49 4.26 8.25
CA TRP A 106 5.12 3.23 9.23
C TRP A 106 6.28 2.83 10.15
N LEU A 107 7.52 2.75 9.63
CA LEU A 107 8.68 2.36 10.44
C LEU A 107 9.03 3.38 11.54
N PHE A 108 8.63 4.65 11.38
CA PHE A 108 8.87 5.70 12.36
C PHE A 108 7.71 5.89 13.35
N LEU A 109 6.54 5.35 13.04
CA LEU A 109 5.32 5.43 13.83
C LEU A 109 5.33 4.36 14.93
#